data_AF-A0A8T5NT23-F1
#
_entry.id   AF-A0A8T5NT23-F1
#
_cell.length_a   1.000
_cell.length_b   1.000
_cell.length_c   1.000
_cell.angle_alpha   90.00
_cell.angle_beta   90.00
_cell.angle_gamma   90.00
#
_symmetry.space_group_name_H-M   'P 1'
#
loop_
_entity.id
_entity.type
_entity.pdbx_description
1 polymer ?
#
loop_
_entity_poly.entity_id
_entity_poly.type
_entity_poly.pdbx_seq_one_letter_code
_entity_poly.pdbx_strand_id
1 'polypeptide(L)'
;MNNLIQPSEEKKLFEKLLAYYNQIYPGIVFKKEEIELEPEEIGEIFYTYPGAETEATFNEEVKMIEEALAYGYCTPLILIRKDGKYILLDGHRRAKVAFTKKLKWKALVLVSDKDIEFGIEKMVIAKVKEKFS
;
A
#
# COMPACT_ATOMS: atom_id res chain seq x y z
N MET A 1 6.02 -22.76 5.02
CA MET A 1 5.47 -22.19 3.77
C MET A 1 5.74 -20.70 3.81
N ASN A 2 6.37 -20.12 2.79
CA ASN A 2 6.63 -18.67 2.75
C ASN A 2 5.30 -17.94 2.55
N ASN A 3 4.79 -17.29 3.61
CA ASN A 3 3.56 -16.48 3.57
C ASN A 3 3.78 -15.09 2.96
N LEU A 4 4.94 -14.85 2.34
CA LEU A 4 5.33 -13.56 1.80
C LEU A 4 4.79 -13.38 0.38
N ILE A 5 4.01 -12.33 0.18
CA ILE A 5 3.48 -11.96 -1.14
C ILE A 5 4.64 -11.65 -2.08
N GLN A 6 4.65 -12.32 -3.23
CA GLN A 6 5.65 -12.12 -4.28
C GLN A 6 5.32 -10.92 -5.16
N PRO A 7 6.31 -10.26 -5.80
CA PRO A 7 6.07 -9.13 -6.70
C PRO A 7 5.11 -9.44 -7.87
N SER A 8 5.10 -10.69 -8.35
CA SER A 8 4.20 -11.12 -9.42
C SER A 8 2.75 -11.25 -8.96
N GLU A 9 2.51 -11.63 -7.71
CA GLU A 9 1.19 -11.71 -7.10
C GLU A 9 0.64 -10.31 -6.81
N GLU A 10 1.50 -9.44 -6.27
CA GLU A 10 1.19 -8.03 -6.04
C GLU A 10 0.79 -7.33 -7.34
N LYS A 11 1.53 -7.57 -8.42
CA LYS A 11 1.20 -7.04 -9.74
C LYS A 11 -0.16 -7.54 -10.23
N LYS A 12 -0.48 -8.82 -10.03
CA LYS A 12 -1.81 -9.36 -10.39
C LYS A 12 -2.92 -8.72 -9.57
N LEU A 13 -2.71 -8.48 -8.28
CA LEU A 13 -3.65 -7.76 -7.43
C LEU A 13 -3.86 -6.33 -7.93
N PHE A 14 -2.77 -5.65 -8.28
CA PHE A 14 -2.83 -4.30 -8.85
C PHE A 14 -3.66 -4.26 -10.14
N GLU A 15 -3.43 -5.17 -11.09
CA GLU A 15 -4.22 -5.20 -12.34
C GLU A 15 -5.71 -5.46 -12.08
N LYS A 16 -6.04 -6.31 -11.09
CA LYS A 16 -7.43 -6.52 -10.66
C LYS A 16 -8.05 -5.26 -10.07
N LEU A 17 -7.31 -4.54 -9.22
CA LEU A 17 -7.77 -3.27 -8.67
C LEU A 17 -7.95 -2.22 -9.77
N LEU A 18 -7.00 -2.11 -10.69
CA LEU A 18 -7.11 -1.22 -11.84
C LEU A 18 -8.38 -1.51 -12.67
N ALA A 19 -8.65 -2.78 -12.97
CA ALA A 19 -9.87 -3.19 -13.68
C ALA A 19 -11.13 -2.86 -12.87
N TYR A 20 -11.13 -3.13 -11.57
CA TYR A 20 -12.24 -2.84 -10.67
C TYR A 20 -12.57 -1.34 -10.61
N TYR A 21 -11.56 -0.49 -10.42
CA TYR A 21 -11.75 0.97 -10.37
C TYR A 21 -12.26 1.52 -11.70
N ASN A 22 -11.74 1.04 -12.84
CA ASN A 22 -12.26 1.42 -14.16
C ASN A 22 -13.72 0.97 -14.37
N GLN A 23 -14.14 -0.15 -13.77
CA GLN A 23 -15.51 -0.66 -13.88
C GLN A 23 -16.51 0.17 -13.07
N ILE A 24 -16.17 0.51 -11.82
CA ILE A 24 -17.10 1.20 -10.90
C ILE A 24 -17.15 2.71 -11.11
N TYR A 25 -16.14 3.30 -11.76
CA TYR A 25 -16.08 4.72 -12.12
C TYR A 25 -16.08 4.91 -13.65
N PRO A 26 -17.22 4.69 -14.32
CA PRO A 26 -17.30 4.87 -15.76
C PRO A 26 -16.99 6.32 -16.15
N GLY A 27 -16.09 6.51 -17.11
CA GLY A 27 -15.66 7.82 -17.58
C GLY A 27 -14.54 8.47 -16.76
N ILE A 28 -13.87 7.70 -15.89
CA ILE A 28 -12.61 8.05 -15.24
C ILE A 28 -11.52 7.13 -15.75
N VAL A 29 -10.37 7.69 -16.09
CA VAL A 29 -9.22 6.92 -16.57
C VAL A 29 -8.25 6.75 -15.42
N PHE A 30 -8.11 5.49 -14.97
CA PHE A 30 -7.04 5.14 -14.05
C PHE A 30 -5.79 4.72 -14.83
N LYS A 31 -4.66 5.32 -14.46
CA LYS A 31 -3.35 4.97 -14.98
C LYS A 31 -2.52 4.33 -13.88
N LYS A 32 -1.59 3.50 -14.32
CA LYS A 32 -0.54 2.93 -13.47
C LYS A 32 0.65 3.89 -13.44
N GLU A 33 1.15 4.15 -12.24
CA GLU A 33 2.42 4.83 -12.01
C GLU A 33 3.26 3.96 -11.06
N GLU A 34 4.55 3.82 -11.32
CA GLU A 34 5.48 3.12 -10.42
C GLU A 34 6.42 4.15 -9.81
N ILE A 35 6.48 4.19 -8.48
CA ILE A 35 7.32 5.14 -7.74
C ILE A 35 8.16 4.42 -6.69
N GLU A 36 9.21 5.07 -6.23
CA GLU A 36 9.95 4.69 -5.03
C GLU A 36 9.78 5.81 -4.01
N LEU A 37 9.31 5.46 -2.81
CA LEU A 37 9.00 6.40 -1.75
C LEU A 37 10.15 6.48 -0.76
N GLU A 38 10.48 7.71 -0.34
CA GLU A 38 11.36 7.98 0.78
C GLU A 38 10.67 7.68 2.13
N PRO A 39 11.43 7.42 3.21
CA PRO A 39 10.88 7.14 4.54
C PRO A 39 9.89 8.20 5.03
N GLU A 40 10.16 9.48 4.75
CA GLU A 40 9.30 10.60 5.12
C GLU A 40 7.97 10.55 4.35
N GLU A 41 8.01 10.22 3.07
CA GLU A 41 6.82 10.08 2.22
C GLU A 41 5.97 8.89 2.66
N ILE A 42 6.61 7.78 3.05
CA ILE A 42 5.92 6.61 3.62
C ILE A 42 5.16 7.02 4.88
N GLY A 43 5.76 7.86 5.73
CA GLY A 43 5.12 8.38 6.93
C GLY A 43 3.85 9.20 6.66
N GLU A 44 3.75 9.84 5.49
CA GLU A 44 2.60 10.66 5.08
C GLU A 44 1.47 9.86 4.40
N ILE A 45 1.68 8.58 4.09
CA ILE A 45 0.65 7.72 3.49
C ILE A 45 -0.55 7.61 4.45
N PHE A 46 -1.76 7.79 3.92
CA PHE A 46 -3.00 7.54 4.64
C PHE A 46 -3.23 6.03 4.75
N TYR A 47 -3.09 5.51 5.96
CA TYR A 47 -3.20 4.10 6.29
C TYR A 47 -4.67 3.70 6.48
N THR A 48 -5.11 2.73 5.69
CA THR A 48 -6.49 2.23 5.72
C THR A 48 -6.65 1.03 6.65
N TYR A 49 -7.89 0.66 6.98
CA TYR A 49 -8.19 -0.54 7.75
C TYR A 49 -7.76 -1.82 7.02
N PRO A 50 -6.85 -2.63 7.59
CA PRO A 50 -6.32 -3.85 6.95
C PRO A 50 -7.27 -5.06 7.05
N GLY A 51 -8.45 -4.93 7.67
CA GLY A 51 -9.31 -6.06 8.02
C GLY A 51 -9.21 -6.47 9.49
N ALA A 52 -10.05 -7.42 9.89
CA ALA A 52 -10.05 -7.97 11.24
C ALA A 52 -8.93 -9.01 11.36
N GLU A 53 -7.75 -8.55 11.77
CA GLU A 53 -6.60 -9.40 12.09
C GLU A 53 -6.23 -9.29 13.57
N THR A 54 -5.78 -10.38 14.19
CA THR A 54 -5.23 -10.33 15.54
C THR A 54 -3.86 -9.64 15.54
N GLU A 55 -3.55 -8.89 16.59
CA GLU A 55 -2.25 -8.21 16.72
C GLU A 55 -1.06 -9.19 16.68
N ALA A 56 -1.24 -10.41 17.20
CA ALA A 56 -0.23 -11.45 17.16
C ALA A 56 0.11 -11.87 15.71
N THR A 57 -0.92 -12.17 14.90
CA THR A 57 -0.73 -12.55 13.48
C THR A 57 -0.08 -11.41 12.70
N PHE A 58 -0.52 -10.17 12.94
CA PHE A 58 0.06 -9.00 12.28
C PHE A 58 1.55 -8.84 12.60
N ASN A 59 1.94 -9.03 13.86
CA ASN A 59 3.33 -8.90 14.29
C ASN A 59 4.22 -10.06 13.81
N GLU A 60 3.71 -11.29 13.76
CA GLU A 60 4.42 -12.43 13.19
C GLU A 60 4.73 -12.20 11.71
N GLU A 61 3.76 -11.73 10.94
CA GLU A 61 3.96 -11.46 9.52
C GLU A 61 4.88 -10.26 9.26
N VAL A 62 4.83 -9.23 10.11
CA VAL A 62 5.80 -8.13 10.09
C VAL A 62 7.22 -8.67 10.28
N LYS A 63 7.42 -9.55 11.26
CA LYS A 63 8.74 -10.17 11.51
C LYS A 63 9.22 -10.99 10.31
N MET A 64 8.34 -11.72 9.65
CA MET A 64 8.69 -12.45 8.42
C MET A 64 9.15 -11.52 7.31
N ILE A 65 8.49 -10.36 7.14
CA ILE A 65 8.92 -9.35 6.18
C ILE A 65 10.30 -8.82 6.55
N GLU A 66 10.53 -8.50 7.83
CA GLU A 66 11.84 -8.01 8.31
C GLU A 66 12.98 -9.01 8.05
N GLU A 67 12.76 -10.29 8.31
CA GLU A 67 13.73 -11.35 8.03
C GLU A 67 13.98 -11.49 6.52
N ALA A 68 12.94 -11.32 5.70
CA ALA A 68 13.04 -11.41 4.25
C ALA A 68 13.80 -10.23 3.61
N LEU A 69 13.90 -9.08 4.30
CA LEU A 69 14.68 -7.93 3.83
C LEU A 69 16.15 -8.29 3.58
N ALA A 70 16.72 -9.16 4.42
CA ALA A 70 18.11 -9.62 4.28
C ALA A 70 18.35 -10.38 2.97
N TYR A 71 17.28 -10.89 2.35
CA TYR A 71 17.29 -11.61 1.08
C TYR A 71 16.77 -10.76 -0.09
N GLY A 72 16.65 -9.45 0.09
CA GLY A 72 16.24 -8.51 -0.97
C GLY A 72 14.72 -8.42 -1.17
N TYR A 73 13.91 -8.81 -0.19
CA TYR A 73 12.46 -8.65 -0.28
C TYR A 73 12.05 -7.18 -0.40
N CYS A 74 11.34 -6.84 -1.47
CA CYS A 74 10.85 -5.48 -1.74
C CYS A 74 9.59 -5.53 -2.63
N THR A 75 8.59 -6.33 -2.22
CA THR A 75 7.29 -6.34 -2.91
C THR A 75 6.62 -4.97 -2.75
N PRO A 76 6.12 -4.35 -3.83
CA PRO A 76 5.66 -2.97 -3.76
C PRO A 76 4.39 -2.82 -2.91
N LEU A 77 4.14 -1.60 -2.43
CA LEU A 77 2.83 -1.19 -1.90
C LEU A 77 1.85 -0.97 -3.06
N ILE A 78 0.56 -1.04 -2.78
CA ILE A 78 -0.47 -0.56 -3.72
C ILE A 78 -1.14 0.67 -3.12
N LEU A 79 -1.09 1.77 -3.87
CA LEU A 79 -1.61 3.07 -3.46
C LEU A 79 -2.62 3.59 -4.48
N ILE A 80 -3.47 4.51 -4.05
CA ILE A 80 -4.22 5.41 -4.94
C ILE A 80 -3.81 6.85 -4.66
N ARG A 81 -3.58 7.63 -5.72
CA ARG A 81 -3.27 9.06 -5.63
C ARG A 81 -4.55 9.88 -5.79
N LYS A 82 -4.80 10.78 -4.84
CA LYS A 82 -5.93 11.72 -4.84
C LYS A 82 -5.52 13.03 -4.18
N ASP A 83 -5.86 14.19 -4.76
CA ASP A 83 -5.51 15.50 -4.19
C ASP A 83 -4.03 15.63 -3.76
N GLY A 84 -3.11 15.01 -4.52
CA GLY A 84 -1.68 14.96 -4.18
C GLY A 84 -1.30 14.08 -2.97
N LYS A 85 -2.25 13.30 -2.44
CA LYS A 85 -2.08 12.39 -1.30
C LYS A 85 -2.07 10.94 -1.76
N TYR A 86 -1.39 10.08 -1.01
CA TYR A 86 -1.39 8.64 -1.20
C TYR A 86 -2.23 7.94 -0.14
N ILE A 87 -3.20 7.14 -0.57
CA ILE A 87 -4.01 6.29 0.29
C ILE A 87 -3.60 4.83 0.06
N LEU A 88 -3.35 4.10 1.15
CA LEU A 88 -2.92 2.71 1.11
C LEU A 88 -4.09 1.78 0.75
N LEU A 89 -3.93 1.00 -0.32
CA LEU A 89 -4.89 -0.02 -0.72
C LEU A 89 -4.45 -1.42 -0.29
N ASP A 90 -3.16 -1.73 -0.45
CA ASP A 90 -2.54 -2.98 -0.01
C ASP A 90 -1.09 -2.74 0.46
N GLY A 91 -0.61 -3.62 1.34
CA GLY A 91 0.76 -3.58 1.85
C GLY A 91 0.90 -2.95 3.22
N HIS A 92 -0.15 -2.98 4.05
CA HIS A 92 -0.18 -2.49 5.44
C HIS A 92 1.02 -2.88 6.28
N ARG A 93 1.37 -4.18 6.29
CA ARG A 93 2.52 -4.69 7.03
C ARG A 93 3.86 -4.20 6.44
N ARG A 94 3.96 -4.12 5.12
CA ARG A 94 5.13 -3.60 4.39
C ARG A 94 5.32 -2.10 4.65
N ALA A 95 4.24 -1.32 4.67
CA ALA A 95 4.28 0.10 5.01
C ALA A 95 4.77 0.33 6.44
N LYS A 96 4.30 -0.48 7.41
CA LYS A 96 4.84 -0.46 8.78
C LYS A 96 6.33 -0.74 8.79
N VAL A 97 6.79 -1.84 8.17
CA VAL A 97 8.21 -2.22 8.14
C VAL A 97 9.06 -1.13 7.49
N ALA A 98 8.64 -0.61 6.34
CA ALA A 98 9.37 0.42 5.63
C ALA A 98 9.52 1.70 6.47
N PHE A 99 8.44 2.12 7.14
CA PHE A 99 8.46 3.28 8.04
C PHE A 99 9.36 3.06 9.26
N THR A 100 9.15 1.98 10.01
CA THR A 100 9.87 1.75 11.28
C THR A 100 11.36 1.49 11.07
N LYS A 101 11.75 0.90 9.93
CA LYS A 101 13.15 0.67 9.56
C LYS A 101 13.77 1.82 8.77
N LYS A 102 13.01 2.88 8.46
CA LYS A 102 13.43 4.04 7.64
C LYS A 102 14.00 3.62 6.28
N LEU A 103 13.30 2.72 5.59
CA LEU A 103 13.68 2.19 4.29
C LEU A 103 12.89 2.87 3.18
N LYS A 104 13.54 3.03 2.02
CA LYS A 104 12.82 3.33 0.78
C LYS A 104 11.98 2.12 0.38
N TRP A 105 10.82 2.37 -0.24
CA TRP A 105 9.94 1.29 -0.68
C TRP A 105 9.24 1.58 -1.99
N LYS A 106 9.15 0.58 -2.86
CA LYS A 106 8.47 0.69 -4.15
C LYS A 106 6.96 0.71 -3.98
N ALA A 107 6.26 1.47 -4.82
CA ALA A 107 4.81 1.47 -4.85
C ALA A 107 4.26 1.44 -6.28
N LEU A 108 3.16 0.71 -6.46
CA LEU A 108 2.29 0.77 -7.62
C LEU A 108 1.12 1.69 -7.29
N VAL A 109 0.97 2.76 -8.05
CA VAL A 109 0.00 3.81 -7.77
C VAL A 109 -1.08 3.82 -8.85
N LEU A 110 -2.33 3.76 -8.40
CA LEU A 110 -3.51 4.08 -9.18
C LEU A 110 -3.67 5.60 -9.23
N VAL A 111 -3.54 6.16 -10.42
CA VAL A 111 -3.67 7.60 -10.65
C VAL A 111 -4.91 7.84 -11.49
N SER A 112 -5.87 8.55 -10.92
CA SER A 112 -7.05 9.02 -11.65
C SER A 112 -6.71 10.28 -12.46
N ASP A 113 -7.33 10.42 -13.63
CA ASP A 113 -7.30 11.65 -14.43
C ASP A 113 -8.26 12.73 -13.91
N LYS A 114 -9.15 12.37 -12.99
CA LYS A 114 -10.09 13.28 -12.31
C LYS A 114 -9.93 13.23 -10.81
N ASP A 115 -10.12 14.37 -10.16
CA ASP A 115 -10.14 14.45 -8.71
C ASP A 115 -11.56 14.22 -8.18
N ILE A 116 -11.81 13.02 -7.65
CA ILE A 116 -13.12 12.63 -7.10
C ILE A 116 -12.94 11.80 -5.83
N GLU A 117 -14.02 11.62 -5.08
CA GLU A 117 -14.02 10.70 -3.94
C GLU A 117 -14.19 9.24 -4.37
N PHE A 118 -13.32 8.36 -3.86
CA PHE A 118 -13.30 6.94 -4.21
C PHE A 118 -13.95 6.02 -3.15
N GLY A 119 -14.54 6.59 -2.10
CA GLY A 119 -15.11 5.88 -0.96
C GLY A 119 -14.08 5.24 -0.01
N ILE A 120 -12.88 4.91 -0.50
CA ILE A 120 -11.76 4.36 0.28
C ILE A 120 -11.30 5.31 1.40
N GLU A 121 -11.55 6.60 1.26
CA GLU A 121 -11.26 7.62 2.27
C GLU A 121 -11.96 7.31 3.60
N LYS A 122 -13.14 6.68 3.55
CA LYS A 122 -13.89 6.27 4.75
C LYS A 122 -13.19 5.15 5.53
N MET A 123 -12.24 4.47 4.90
CA MET A 123 -11.45 3.39 5.50
C MET A 123 -10.13 3.90 6.10
N VAL A 124 -9.79 5.17 5.93
CA VAL A 124 -8.57 5.78 6.47
C VAL A 124 -8.69 5.87 7.99
N ILE A 125 -7.65 5.40 8.68
CA ILE A 125 -7.59 5.41 10.15
C ILE A 125 -6.67 6.53 10.64
N ALA A 126 -5.50 6.67 10.02
CA ALA A 126 -4.47 7.64 10.39
C ALA A 126 -3.42 7.71 9.28
N LYS A 127 -2.44 8.61 9.38
CA LYS A 127 -1.20 8.48 8.61
C LYS A 127 -0.33 7.34 9.17
N VAL A 128 0.53 6.75 8.33
CA VAL A 128 1.48 5.72 8.76
C VAL A 128 2.30 6.19 9.96
N LYS A 129 2.81 7.42 9.92
CA LYS A 129 3.57 7.98 11.05
C LYS A 129 2.72 8.10 12.31
N GLU A 130 1.47 8.50 12.22
CA GLU A 130 0.59 8.65 13.38
C GLU A 130 0.24 7.29 13.99
N LYS A 131 0.19 6.25 13.16
CA LYS A 131 -0.15 4.89 13.58
C LYS A 131 1.02 4.14 14.23
N PHE A 132 2.25 4.43 13.83
CA PHE A 132 3.44 3.61 14.17
C PHE A 132 4.63 4.42 14.71
N SER A 133 4.46 5.71 15.01
CA SER A 133 5.45 6.46 15.82
C SER A 133 5.40 6.08 17.29
#